data_AF-A0A9R1MVS5-F1
#
_entry.id   AF-A0A9R1MVS5-F1
#
_cell.length_a   1.000
_cell.length_b   1.000
_cell.length_c   1.000
_cell.angle_alpha   90.00
_cell.angle_beta   90.00
_cell.angle_gamma   90.00
#
_symmetry.space_group_name_H-M   'P 1'
#
loop_
_entity.id
_entity.type
_entity.pdbx_description
1 polymer ?
#
loop_
_entity_poly.entity_id
_entity_poly.type
_entity_poly.pdbx_seq_one_letter_code
_entity_poly.pdbx_strand_id
1 'polypeptide(L)'
;LAIYTIRTWSMTVLENVHSLVGQSASPEFLQKLTYLCWNHHKAVRHIDTVRAYTFGSHYFVEVDIVLPCDMPLQEAHDIGEALQEKLESLPEIERAFVHLDYEFTHQPEHARS
;
A
#
# COMPACT_ATOMS: atom_id res chain seq x y z
N LEU A 1 -18.03 31.28 -26.72
CA LEU A 1 -18.23 30.99 -25.28
C LEU A 1 -18.13 29.48 -25.01
N ALA A 2 -19.01 28.64 -25.59
CA ALA A 2 -19.02 27.20 -25.34
C ALA A 2 -17.67 26.48 -25.61
N ILE A 3 -17.01 26.74 -26.74
CA ILE A 3 -15.71 26.11 -27.07
C ILE A 3 -14.61 26.52 -26.07
N TYR A 4 -14.63 27.77 -25.60
CA TYR A 4 -13.69 28.26 -24.59
C TYR A 4 -13.91 27.53 -23.26
N THR A 5 -15.17 27.45 -22.82
CA THR A 5 -15.54 26.68 -21.61
C THR A 5 -15.12 25.22 -21.73
N ILE A 6 -15.44 24.55 -22.84
CA ILE A 6 -15.06 23.14 -23.06
C ILE A 6 -13.55 22.95 -23.00
N ARG A 7 -12.76 23.85 -23.61
CA ARG A 7 -11.29 23.80 -23.55
C ARG A 7 -10.75 23.98 -22.13
N THR A 8 -11.23 24.98 -21.40
CA THR A 8 -10.81 25.23 -20.01
C THR A 8 -11.13 24.04 -19.12
N TRP A 9 -12.36 23.52 -19.18
CA TRP A 9 -12.76 22.35 -18.38
C TRP A 9 -11.98 21.10 -18.77
N SER A 10 -11.69 20.90 -20.06
CA SER A 10 -10.88 19.75 -20.50
C SER A 10 -9.45 19.82 -19.98
N MET A 11 -8.83 21.00 -19.94
CA MET A 11 -7.49 21.19 -19.34
C MET A 11 -7.52 20.95 -17.82
N THR A 12 -8.50 21.50 -17.12
CA THR A 12 -8.66 21.28 -15.67
C THR A 12 -8.90 19.81 -15.33
N VAL A 13 -9.66 19.07 -16.15
CA VAL A 13 -9.82 17.63 -15.98
C VAL A 13 -8.48 16.93 -16.15
N LEU A 14 -7.73 17.21 -17.22
CA LEU A 14 -6.42 16.59 -17.46
C LEU A 14 -5.41 16.90 -16.34
N GLU A 15 -5.41 18.12 -15.82
CA GLU A 15 -4.56 18.51 -14.68
C GLU A 15 -4.91 17.71 -13.41
N ASN A 16 -6.21 17.52 -13.14
CA ASN A 16 -6.67 16.82 -11.94
C ASN A 16 -6.68 15.29 -12.08
N VAL A 17 -6.64 14.75 -13.29
CA VAL A 17 -6.52 13.30 -13.54
C VAL A 17 -5.25 12.76 -12.87
N HIS A 18 -4.15 13.51 -12.86
CA HIS A 18 -2.92 13.09 -12.17
C HIS A 18 -3.09 12.96 -10.65
N SER A 19 -3.98 13.76 -10.04
CA SER A 19 -4.30 13.66 -8.61
C SER A 19 -5.28 12.52 -8.29
N LEU A 20 -5.99 12.00 -9.31
CA LEU A 20 -7.02 10.96 -9.17
C LEU A 20 -6.52 9.57 -9.59
N VAL A 21 -5.60 9.51 -10.54
CA VAL A 21 -4.93 8.29 -10.98
C VAL A 21 -3.78 8.09 -10.02
N GLY A 22 -4.04 7.43 -8.88
CA GLY A 22 -3.08 7.21 -7.79
C GLY A 22 -1.69 6.90 -8.32
N GLN A 23 -0.81 7.90 -8.26
CA GLN A 23 0.52 7.81 -8.84
C GLN A 23 1.36 6.98 -7.89
N SER A 24 2.04 5.96 -8.41
CA SER A 24 2.95 5.16 -7.59
C SER A 24 4.03 6.04 -6.97
N ALA A 25 4.37 5.78 -5.71
CA ALA A 25 5.45 6.45 -5.01
C ALA A 25 6.80 6.21 -5.69
N SER A 26 7.78 7.04 -5.37
CA SER A 26 9.12 6.88 -5.94
C SER A 26 9.75 5.54 -5.52
N PRO A 27 10.62 4.95 -6.37
CA PRO A 27 11.30 3.70 -6.03
C PRO A 27 12.10 3.76 -4.73
N GLU A 28 12.63 4.92 -4.37
CA GLU A 28 13.35 5.15 -3.11
C GLU A 28 12.41 5.04 -1.90
N PHE A 29 11.19 5.58 -2.02
CA PHE A 29 10.18 5.45 -0.97
C PHE A 29 9.71 4.01 -0.81
N LEU A 30 9.44 3.30 -1.93
CA LEU A 30 9.09 1.88 -1.89
C LEU A 30 10.19 1.02 -1.25
N GLN A 31 11.47 1.33 -1.51
CA GLN A 31 12.59 0.66 -0.85
C GLN A 31 12.64 0.95 0.66
N LYS A 32 12.40 2.20 1.08
CA LYS A 32 12.29 2.58 2.50
C LYS A 32 11.19 1.77 3.19
N LEU A 33 10.01 1.68 2.58
CA LEU A 33 8.89 0.89 3.10
C LEU A 33 9.24 -0.59 3.20
N THR A 34 9.80 -1.16 2.13
CA THR A 34 10.23 -2.57 2.09
C THR A 34 11.21 -2.87 3.21
N TYR A 35 12.20 -1.99 3.43
CA TYR A 35 13.16 -2.14 4.52
C TYR A 35 12.50 -2.07 5.90
N LEU A 36 11.56 -1.14 6.12
CA LEU A 36 10.85 -1.01 7.39
C LEU A 36 9.99 -2.23 7.71
N CYS A 37 9.32 -2.79 6.70
CA CYS A 37 8.52 -4.01 6.83
C CYS A 37 9.41 -5.22 7.12
N TRP A 38 10.52 -5.36 6.40
CA TRP A 38 11.46 -6.48 6.58
C TRP A 38 12.05 -6.51 7.98
N ASN A 39 12.39 -5.35 8.51
CA ASN A 39 12.98 -5.21 9.85
C ASN A 39 11.93 -5.01 10.95
N HIS A 40 10.64 -5.19 10.66
CA HIS A 40 9.59 -5.00 11.66
C HIS A 40 9.60 -6.10 12.72
N HIS A 41 9.60 -7.36 12.30
CA HIS A 41 9.52 -8.49 13.20
C HIS A 41 10.28 -9.71 12.66
N LYS A 42 10.92 -10.48 13.55
CA LYS A 42 11.71 -11.66 13.17
C LYS A 42 10.88 -12.79 12.56
N ALA A 43 9.56 -12.78 12.81
CA ALA A 43 8.65 -13.78 12.26
C ALA A 43 8.24 -13.50 10.81
N VAL A 44 8.52 -12.30 10.27
CA VAL A 44 8.27 -12.00 8.86
C VAL A 44 9.16 -12.90 8.00
N ARG A 45 8.54 -13.80 7.25
CA ARG A 45 9.25 -14.75 6.38
C ARG A 45 9.46 -14.19 4.99
N HIS A 46 8.46 -13.45 4.50
CA HIS A 46 8.48 -12.85 3.17
C HIS A 46 7.70 -11.53 3.18
N ILE A 47 8.05 -10.65 2.26
CA ILE A 47 7.22 -9.50 1.90
C ILE A 47 6.78 -9.78 0.48
N ASP A 48 5.48 -9.97 0.29
CA ASP A 48 4.96 -10.30 -1.01
C ASP A 48 4.75 -9.06 -1.87
N THR A 49 4.01 -8.10 -1.33
CA THR A 49 3.66 -6.87 -2.04
C THR A 49 3.95 -5.65 -1.17
N VAL A 50 4.56 -4.63 -1.80
CA VAL A 50 4.66 -3.27 -1.23
C VAL A 50 4.21 -2.30 -2.30
N ARG A 51 3.12 -1.60 -2.04
CA ARG A 51 2.59 -0.56 -2.92
C ARG A 51 2.39 0.70 -2.11
N ALA A 52 2.71 1.81 -2.74
CA ALA A 52 2.37 3.13 -2.23
C ALA A 52 1.90 3.97 -3.41
N TYR A 53 0.77 4.64 -3.24
CA TYR A 53 0.20 5.49 -4.27
C TYR A 53 -0.31 6.80 -3.66
N THR A 54 -0.23 7.87 -4.44
CA THR A 54 -0.62 9.20 -3.99
C THR A 54 -2.14 9.34 -3.89
N PHE A 55 -2.58 10.00 -2.83
CA PHE A 55 -3.94 10.54 -2.71
C PHE A 55 -3.83 11.96 -2.13
N GLY A 56 -3.95 12.97 -3.00
CA GLY A 56 -3.63 14.35 -2.62
C GLY A 56 -2.14 14.53 -2.35
N SER A 57 -1.78 14.99 -1.14
CA SER A 57 -0.39 15.25 -0.72
C SER A 57 0.30 14.12 0.03
N HIS A 58 -0.44 13.05 0.38
CA HIS A 58 0.04 11.92 1.17
C HIS A 58 -0.06 10.60 0.40
N TYR A 59 0.57 9.56 0.93
CA TYR A 59 0.52 8.21 0.37
C TYR A 59 -0.48 7.32 1.11
N PHE A 60 -1.16 6.50 0.33
CA PHE A 60 -1.81 5.28 0.81
C PHE A 60 -0.85 4.14 0.55
N VAL A 61 -0.64 3.29 1.56
CA VAL A 61 0.33 2.20 1.52
C VAL A 61 -0.38 0.87 1.71
N GLU A 62 -0.08 -0.09 0.86
CA GLU A 62 -0.56 -1.48 0.95
C GLU A 62 0.65 -2.40 1.07
N VAL A 63 0.68 -3.24 2.10
CA VAL A 63 1.78 -4.16 2.37
C VAL A 63 1.21 -5.53 2.70
N ASP A 64 1.74 -6.55 2.01
CA ASP A 64 1.41 -7.94 2.26
C ASP A 64 2.65 -8.64 2.82
N ILE A 65 2.56 -9.13 4.07
CA ILE A 65 3.64 -9.87 4.72
C ILE A 65 3.24 -11.31 4.97
N VAL A 66 4.22 -12.21 4.89
CA VAL A 66 4.02 -13.63 5.14
C VAL A 66 4.54 -14.00 6.53
N LEU A 67 3.66 -14.57 7.35
CA LEU A 67 3.93 -15.05 8.69
C LEU A 67 3.92 -16.60 8.75
N PRO A 68 4.43 -17.21 9.84
CA PRO A 68 4.34 -18.66 10.05
C PRO A 68 2.88 -19.15 10.08
N CYS A 69 2.59 -20.24 9.37
CA CYS A 69 1.24 -20.83 9.33
C CYS A 69 0.77 -21.41 10.67
N ASP A 70 1.70 -21.74 11.56
CA ASP A 70 1.48 -22.25 12.90
C ASP A 70 1.36 -21.15 13.96
N MET A 71 1.51 -19.88 13.57
CA MET A 71 1.37 -18.73 14.46
C MET A 71 -0.09 -18.56 14.94
N PRO A 72 -0.32 -18.35 16.25
CA PRO A 72 -1.65 -18.01 16.74
C PRO A 72 -2.17 -16.73 16.08
N LEU A 73 -3.45 -16.71 15.70
CA LEU A 73 -4.08 -15.56 15.04
C LEU A 73 -3.90 -14.26 15.83
N GLN A 74 -3.96 -14.33 17.16
CA GLN A 74 -3.73 -13.17 18.03
C GLN A 74 -2.32 -12.60 17.85
N GLU A 75 -1.28 -13.44 17.82
CA GLU A 75 0.10 -12.99 17.65
C GLU A 75 0.32 -12.42 16.24
N ALA A 76 -0.26 -13.05 15.22
CA ALA A 76 -0.23 -12.55 13.86
C ALA A 76 -0.89 -11.16 13.77
N HIS A 77 -2.08 -11.02 14.35
CA HIS A 77 -2.82 -9.76 14.43
C HIS A 77 -1.98 -8.66 15.10
N ASP A 78 -1.40 -8.94 16.26
CA ASP A 78 -0.61 -7.95 17.01
C ASP A 78 0.62 -7.50 16.22
N ILE A 79 1.27 -8.40 15.46
CA ILE A 79 2.39 -8.05 14.56
C ILE A 79 1.91 -7.14 13.42
N GLY A 80 0.77 -7.45 12.81
CA GLY A 80 0.18 -6.69 11.71
C GLY A 80 -0.28 -5.30 12.14
N GLU A 81 -1.00 -5.21 13.27
CA GLU A 81 -1.46 -3.95 13.85
C GLU A 81 -0.26 -3.05 14.19
N ALA A 82 0.76 -3.60 14.86
CA ALA A 82 1.99 -2.86 15.15
C ALA A 82 2.73 -2.41 13.88
N LEU A 83 2.68 -3.18 12.79
CA LEU A 83 3.27 -2.76 11.50
C LEU A 83 2.47 -1.60 10.90
N GLN A 84 1.15 -1.68 10.94
CA GLN A 84 0.27 -0.63 10.45
C GLN A 84 0.52 0.68 11.20
N GLU A 85 0.49 0.66 12.53
CA GLU A 85 0.76 1.85 13.36
C GLU A 85 2.16 2.44 13.07
N LYS A 86 3.16 1.58 12.90
CA LYS A 86 4.52 2.01 12.57
C LYS A 86 4.59 2.70 11.22
N LEU A 87 3.88 2.21 10.21
CA LEU A 87 3.82 2.86 8.89
C LEU A 87 3.04 4.17 8.97
N GLU A 88 1.87 4.20 9.61
CA GLU A 88 1.05 5.40 9.78
C GLU A 88 1.72 6.48 10.65
N SER A 89 2.77 6.13 11.40
CA SER A 89 3.60 7.12 12.11
C SER A 89 4.47 7.99 11.18
N LEU A 90 4.67 7.60 9.92
CA LEU A 90 5.42 8.37 8.94
C LEU A 90 4.59 9.54 8.42
N PRO A 91 5.09 10.79 8.44
CA PRO A 91 4.32 11.97 8.04
C PRO A 91 3.88 11.96 6.58
N GLU A 92 4.56 11.19 5.72
CA GLU A 92 4.22 11.04 4.31
C GLU A 92 3.02 10.09 4.08
N ILE A 93 2.62 9.30 5.08
CA ILE A 93 1.59 8.25 4.96
C ILE A 93 0.30 8.71 5.63
N GLU A 94 -0.79 8.73 4.88
CA GLU A 94 -2.14 9.00 5.42
C GLU A 94 -2.76 7.73 6.00
N ARG A 95 -2.59 6.60 5.30
CA ARG A 95 -3.18 5.32 5.67
C ARG A 95 -2.30 4.16 5.22
N ALA A 96 -2.18 3.15 6.08
CA ALA A 96 -1.55 1.87 5.73
C ALA A 96 -2.56 0.71 5.84
N PHE A 97 -2.50 -0.20 4.89
CA PHE A 97 -3.23 -1.45 4.88
C PHE A 97 -2.21 -2.59 4.93
N VAL A 98 -2.29 -3.42 5.97
CA VAL A 98 -1.38 -4.55 6.16
C VAL A 98 -2.18 -5.85 6.02
N HIS A 99 -1.86 -6.64 5.01
CA HIS A 99 -2.37 -8.00 4.86
C HIS A 99 -1.36 -9.01 5.42
N LEU A 100 -1.88 -10.06 6.06
CA LEU A 100 -1.09 -11.12 6.66
C LEU A 100 -1.41 -12.44 5.96
N ASP A 101 -0.45 -12.96 5.23
CA ASP A 101 -0.55 -14.24 4.54
C ASP A 101 0.29 -15.32 5.25
N TYR A 102 -0.03 -16.58 5.00
CA TYR A 102 0.77 -17.73 5.46
C TYR A 102 1.48 -18.46 4.31
N GLU A 103 1.15 -18.09 3.07
CA GLU A 103 1.68 -18.68 1.84
C GLU A 103 2.11 -17.57 0.88
N PHE A 104 3.15 -17.82 0.08
CA PHE A 104 3.67 -16.88 -0.94
C PHE A 104 3.53 -17.43 -2.37
N THR A 105 2.99 -18.65 -2.51
CA THR A 105 2.93 -19.37 -3.79
C THR A 105 1.78 -18.94 -4.72
N HIS A 106 0.95 -17.95 -4.33
CA HIS A 106 -0.05 -17.29 -5.18
C HIS A 106 -0.86 -18.24 -6.08
N GLN A 107 -1.38 -19.33 -5.51
CA GLN A 107 -2.45 -20.04 -6.22
C GLN A 107 -3.70 -19.16 -6.20
N PRO A 108 -4.32 -18.86 -7.36
CA PRO A 108 -5.45 -17.94 -7.42
C PRO A 108 -6.63 -18.52 -6.62
N GLU A 109 -6.85 -17.95 -5.44
CA GLU A 109 -7.88 -18.35 -4.47
C GLU A 109 -9.32 -18.14 -4.99
N HIS A 110 -9.50 -17.23 -5.96
CA HIS A 110 -10.80 -16.85 -6.53
C HIS A 110 -11.03 -17.34 -7.97
N ALA A 111 -10.33 -18.38 -8.43
CA ALA A 111 -10.56 -18.96 -9.76
C ALA A 111 -11.82 -19.83 -9.89
N ARG A 112 -12.64 -19.96 -8.83
CA ARG A 112 -13.87 -20.76 -8.84
C ARG A 112 -15.00 -20.04 -8.10
N SER A 113 -15.79 -19.28 -8.86
CA SER A 113 -17.21 -19.06 -8.55
C SER A 113 -18.05 -19.45 -9.74
#